data_AF-A0A5T2H3U0-F1
#
_entry.id   AF-A0A5T2H3U0-F1
#
_cell.length_a   1.000
_cell.length_b   1.000
_cell.length_c   1.000
_cell.angle_alpha   90.00
_cell.angle_beta   90.00
_cell.angle_gamma   90.00
#
_symmetry.space_group_name_H-M   'P 1'
#
loop_
_entity.id
_entity.type
_entity.pdbx_description
1 polymer ?
#
loop_
_entity_poly.entity_id
_entity_poly.type
_entity_poly.pdbx_seq_one_letter_code
_entity_poly.pdbx_strand_id
1 'polypeptide(L)'
;DNQKKGIPFRLVKQRVKLWKASATGKNYARIRVNRGNLPAIKLGSAQVRLSRRGGKLLRRGSVLKIGPYLFRDAFIQQLANGRWHVMRRVNGKNRYPIDVVKIPLVAPLTQAFETEKKRMLEQEMPKQLMYALKQQLRLYLTR
;
A
#
# COMPACT_ATOMS: atom_id res chain seq x y z
N ASP A 1 -19.07 2.56 7.78
CA ASP A 1 -18.73 1.96 9.10
C ASP A 1 -17.39 2.36 9.65
N ASN A 2 -16.31 2.31 8.85
CA ASN A 2 -15.04 2.86 9.31
C ASN A 2 -15.09 4.37 9.35
N GLN A 3 -14.91 4.94 10.55
CA GLN A 3 -14.75 6.38 10.74
C GLN A 3 -13.43 6.88 10.09
N LYS A 4 -12.38 6.06 10.15
CA LYS A 4 -11.11 6.36 9.48
C LYS A 4 -11.11 5.84 8.04
N LYS A 5 -10.89 6.74 7.08
CA LYS A 5 -10.74 6.43 5.65
C LYS A 5 -9.25 6.45 5.24
N GLY A 6 -8.91 5.74 4.18
CA GLY A 6 -7.54 5.66 3.65
C GLY A 6 -6.63 4.70 4.43
N ILE A 7 -5.36 4.63 4.03
CA ILE A 7 -4.33 3.75 4.61
C ILE A 7 -3.22 4.63 5.21
N PRO A 8 -2.58 4.23 6.33
CA PRO A 8 -1.46 4.97 6.88
C PRO A 8 -0.34 5.17 5.85
N PHE A 9 0.13 6.41 5.71
CA PHE A 9 1.20 6.77 4.75
C PHE A 9 2.46 5.91 4.93
N ARG A 10 2.82 5.58 6.17
CA ARG A 10 3.96 4.70 6.48
C ARG A 10 3.91 3.37 5.73
N LEU A 11 2.73 2.75 5.61
CA LEU A 11 2.55 1.48 4.90
C LEU A 11 2.67 1.63 3.38
N VAL A 12 2.30 2.80 2.85
CA VAL A 12 2.48 3.13 1.43
C VAL A 12 3.96 3.41 1.14
N LYS A 13 4.63 4.22 1.97
CA LYS A 13 6.05 4.56 1.84
C LYS A 13 6.95 3.32 1.85
N GLN A 14 6.66 2.34 2.71
CA GLN A 14 7.41 1.06 2.77
C GLN A 14 7.37 0.25 1.46
N ARG A 15 6.42 0.52 0.57
CA ARG A 15 6.28 -0.16 -0.73
C ARG A 15 7.16 0.45 -1.81
N VAL A 16 7.71 1.63 -1.56
CA VAL A 16 8.52 2.38 -2.51
C VAL A 16 9.99 2.12 -2.23
N LYS A 17 10.74 1.75 -3.26
CA LYS A 17 12.20 1.69 -3.22
C LYS A 17 12.76 2.63 -4.28
N LEU A 18 13.69 3.51 -3.86
CA LEU A 18 14.41 4.44 -4.72
C LEU A 18 15.88 4.03 -4.74
N TRP A 19 16.41 3.80 -5.93
CA TRP A 19 17.83 3.71 -6.19
C TRP A 19 18.26 5.00 -6.88
N LYS A 20 19.16 5.74 -6.25
CA LYS A 20 19.70 6.99 -6.79
C LYS A 20 20.81 6.70 -7.79
N ALA A 21 20.99 7.62 -8.74
CA ALA A 21 22.17 7.61 -9.59
C ALA A 21 23.43 7.91 -8.73
N SER A 22 24.56 7.30 -9.08
CA SER A 22 25.86 7.54 -8.44
C SER A 22 26.93 7.66 -9.49
N ALA A 23 27.91 8.54 -9.28
CA ALA A 23 29.04 8.75 -10.19
C ALA A 23 29.93 7.50 -10.35
N THR A 24 30.04 6.69 -9.31
CA THR A 24 30.82 5.43 -9.28
C THR A 24 29.97 4.19 -9.56
N GLY A 25 28.65 4.35 -9.67
CA GLY A 25 27.70 3.25 -9.74
C GLY A 25 26.85 3.32 -11.00
N LYS A 26 25.53 3.18 -10.82
CA LYS A 26 24.59 3.27 -11.93
C LYS A 26 24.34 4.74 -12.26
N ASN A 27 24.45 5.07 -13.55
CA ASN A 27 24.18 6.41 -14.07
C ASN A 27 22.67 6.71 -14.23
N TYR A 28 21.79 5.89 -13.65
CA TYR A 28 20.34 6.08 -13.69
C TYR A 28 19.73 5.95 -12.29
N ALA A 29 18.69 6.74 -12.05
CA ALA A 29 17.81 6.56 -10.90
C ALA A 29 16.66 5.62 -11.26
N ARG A 30 16.25 4.77 -10.32
CA ARG A 30 15.12 3.85 -10.47
C ARG A 30 14.20 3.97 -9.28
N ILE A 31 12.90 4.06 -9.52
CA ILE A 31 11.86 3.93 -8.50
C ILE A 31 11.07 2.66 -8.77
N ARG A 32 10.87 1.82 -7.75
CA ARG A 32 9.99 0.65 -7.81
C ARG A 32 8.92 0.76 -6.73
N VAL A 33 7.68 0.53 -7.12
CA VAL A 33 6.52 0.54 -6.20
C VAL A 33 5.84 -0.82 -6.20
N ASN A 34 5.75 -1.43 -5.01
CA ASN A 34 5.00 -2.68 -4.84
C ASN A 34 3.48 -2.39 -4.83
N ARG A 35 2.84 -2.52 -5.98
CA ARG A 35 1.40 -2.23 -6.19
C ARG A 35 0.42 -3.30 -5.66
N GLY A 36 0.90 -4.47 -5.23
CA GLY A 36 0.03 -5.56 -4.78
C GLY A 36 -0.87 -5.15 -3.59
N ASN A 37 -2.06 -5.76 -3.50
CA ASN A 37 -3.03 -5.43 -2.45
C ASN A 37 -2.45 -5.59 -1.03
N LEU A 38 -2.94 -4.78 -0.08
CA LEU A 38 -2.48 -4.81 1.30
C LEU A 38 -3.35 -5.78 2.12
N PRO A 39 -2.78 -6.82 2.75
CA PRO A 39 -3.55 -7.67 3.65
C PRO A 39 -3.98 -6.87 4.89
N ALA A 40 -5.23 -7.02 5.30
CA ALA A 40 -5.82 -6.21 6.38
C ALA A 40 -5.05 -6.31 7.71
N ILE A 41 -4.42 -7.46 7.99
CA ILE A 41 -3.59 -7.68 9.19
C ILE A 41 -2.44 -6.66 9.33
N LYS A 42 -1.96 -6.07 8.23
CA LYS A 42 -0.88 -5.07 8.25
C LYS A 42 -1.34 -3.69 8.75
N LEU A 43 -2.64 -3.48 8.98
CA LEU A 43 -3.16 -2.19 9.43
C LEU A 43 -2.93 -1.91 10.92
N GLY A 44 -2.64 -2.94 11.73
CA GLY A 44 -2.36 -2.76 13.15
C GLY A 44 -2.65 -4.01 13.98
N SER A 45 -2.69 -3.84 15.31
CA SER A 45 -3.08 -4.88 16.25
C SER A 45 -4.54 -5.27 16.07
N ALA A 46 -4.82 -6.56 16.20
CA ALA A 46 -6.16 -7.09 16.02
C ALA A 46 -6.86 -7.26 17.36
N GLN A 47 -8.12 -6.83 17.44
CA GLN A 47 -8.97 -6.89 18.62
C GLN A 47 -10.38 -7.30 18.20
N VAL A 48 -10.94 -8.33 18.83
CA VAL A 48 -12.35 -8.68 18.62
C VAL A 48 -13.20 -7.83 19.57
N ARG A 49 -14.23 -7.15 19.03
CA ARG A 49 -15.17 -6.36 19.83
C ARG A 49 -16.58 -6.90 19.67
N LEU A 50 -17.34 -6.90 20.75
CA LEU A 50 -18.77 -7.13 20.71
C LEU A 50 -19.45 -5.90 20.08
N SER A 51 -20.36 -6.15 19.15
CA SER A 51 -21.22 -5.18 18.50
C SER A 51 -22.66 -5.51 18.82
N ARG A 52 -23.44 -4.47 19.14
CA ARG A 52 -24.88 -4.61 19.37
C ARG A 52 -25.67 -4.83 18.08
N ARG A 53 -25.06 -4.60 16.91
CA ARG A 53 -25.67 -4.93 15.61
C ARG A 53 -25.41 -6.40 15.31
N GLY A 54 -26.49 -7.19 15.20
CA GLY A 54 -26.43 -8.62 14.88
C GLY A 54 -25.60 -8.90 13.62
N GLY A 55 -24.70 -9.87 13.71
CA GLY A 55 -23.87 -10.36 12.60
C GLY A 55 -24.06 -11.86 12.41
N LYS A 56 -23.78 -12.39 11.21
CA LYS A 56 -24.13 -13.76 10.80
C LYS A 56 -23.14 -14.85 11.27
N LEU A 57 -22.02 -14.48 11.91
CA LEU A 57 -20.92 -15.41 12.25
C LEU A 57 -20.90 -15.93 13.69
N LEU A 58 -20.08 -16.96 13.90
CA LEU A 58 -19.88 -17.85 15.07
C LEU A 58 -20.11 -17.26 16.46
N ARG A 59 -19.80 -15.97 16.68
CA ARG A 59 -20.23 -15.20 17.85
C ARG A 59 -21.15 -14.09 17.37
N ARG A 60 -22.46 -14.36 17.40
CA ARG A 60 -23.54 -13.45 16.96
C ARG A 60 -23.27 -12.04 17.50
N GLY A 61 -22.97 -11.11 16.59
CA GLY A 61 -22.69 -9.70 16.93
C GLY A 61 -21.22 -9.34 17.18
N SER A 62 -20.23 -10.21 16.96
CA SER A 62 -18.81 -9.80 17.09
C SER A 62 -18.25 -9.19 15.80
N VAL A 63 -17.31 -8.26 15.95
CA VAL A 63 -16.65 -7.56 14.84
C VAL A 63 -15.15 -7.50 15.08
N LEU A 64 -14.37 -7.71 14.02
CA LEU A 64 -12.92 -7.65 14.10
C LEU A 64 -12.43 -6.22 13.85
N LYS A 65 -11.73 -5.66 14.84
CA LYS A 65 -11.02 -4.38 14.73
C LYS A 65 -9.54 -4.64 14.48
N ILE A 66 -8.95 -3.93 13.54
CA ILE A 66 -7.51 -3.97 13.23
C ILE A 66 -6.99 -2.54 13.21
N GLY A 67 -6.23 -2.18 14.23
CA GLY A 67 -5.89 -0.78 14.49
C GLY A 67 -7.14 0.09 14.53
N PRO A 68 -7.23 1.18 13.74
CA PRO A 68 -8.42 2.04 13.70
C PRO A 68 -9.54 1.52 12.77
N TYR A 69 -9.34 0.40 12.08
CA TYR A 69 -10.28 -0.12 11.08
C TYR A 69 -11.11 -1.27 11.65
N LEU A 70 -12.34 -1.38 11.17
CA LEU A 70 -13.36 -2.33 11.54
C LEU A 70 -13.70 -3.17 10.31
N PHE A 71 -13.66 -4.48 10.49
CA PHE A 71 -13.96 -5.50 9.51
C PHE A 71 -15.09 -6.37 10.03
N ARG A 72 -16.28 -6.18 9.45
CA ARG A 72 -17.42 -7.06 9.70
C ARG A 72 -17.19 -8.41 9.07
N ASP A 73 -17.76 -9.41 9.74
CA ASP A 73 -17.77 -10.79 9.31
C ASP A 73 -16.38 -11.37 8.98
N ALA A 74 -15.37 -10.85 9.67
CA ALA A 74 -13.99 -11.25 9.52
C ALA A 74 -13.49 -11.89 10.82
N PHE A 75 -12.55 -12.81 10.68
CA PHE A 75 -11.92 -13.52 11.78
C PHE A 75 -10.43 -13.68 11.50
N ILE A 76 -9.67 -14.05 12.52
CA ILE A 76 -8.23 -14.28 12.42
C ILE A 76 -8.00 -15.79 12.42
N GLN A 77 -7.15 -16.26 11.52
CA GLN A 77 -6.74 -17.65 11.46
C GLN A 77 -5.26 -17.73 11.09
N GLN A 78 -4.58 -18.69 11.71
CA GLN A 78 -3.23 -19.07 11.31
C GLN A 78 -3.31 -20.06 10.15
N LEU A 79 -2.61 -19.77 9.06
CA LEU A 79 -2.49 -20.69 7.94
C LEU A 79 -1.47 -21.80 8.25
N ALA A 80 -1.50 -22.88 7.47
CA ALA A 80 -0.52 -23.98 7.57
C ALA A 80 0.94 -23.53 7.46
N ASN A 81 1.20 -22.37 6.83
CA ASN A 81 2.53 -21.76 6.76
C ASN A 81 2.93 -20.94 8.01
N GLY A 82 2.14 -21.01 9.09
CA GLY A 82 2.39 -20.29 10.34
C GLY A 82 2.01 -18.81 10.34
N ARG A 83 1.59 -18.23 9.20
CA ARG A 83 1.25 -16.80 9.11
C ARG A 83 -0.20 -16.55 9.55
N TRP A 84 -0.36 -15.54 10.41
CA TRP A 84 -1.67 -15.03 10.80
C TRP A 84 -2.27 -14.15 9.71
N HIS A 85 -3.51 -14.45 9.34
CA HIS A 85 -4.26 -13.70 8.35
C HIS A 85 -5.63 -13.32 8.87
N VAL A 86 -6.10 -12.16 8.40
CA VAL A 86 -7.49 -11.77 8.56
C VAL A 86 -8.25 -12.32 7.37
N MET A 87 -9.28 -13.08 7.68
CA MET A 87 -10.07 -13.81 6.73
C MET A 87 -11.54 -13.44 6.84
N ARG A 88 -12.26 -13.62 5.75
CA ARG A 88 -13.71 -13.45 5.66
C ARG A 88 -14.29 -14.63 4.91
N ARG A 89 -15.45 -15.13 5.34
CA ARG A 89 -16.22 -16.09 4.56
C ARG A 89 -16.99 -15.35 3.47
N VAL A 90 -16.93 -15.82 2.24
CA VAL A 90 -17.75 -15.27 1.15
C VAL A 90 -19.23 -15.40 1.56
N ASN A 91 -19.99 -14.30 1.50
CA ASN A 91 -21.40 -14.22 1.89
C ASN A 91 -21.74 -14.63 3.35
N GLY A 92 -20.75 -14.77 4.24
CA GLY A 92 -20.98 -15.01 5.67
C GLY A 92 -21.61 -16.36 6.04
N LYS A 93 -21.76 -17.32 5.11
CA LYS A 93 -22.25 -18.67 5.41
C LYS A 93 -21.08 -19.61 5.73
N ASN A 94 -21.28 -20.54 6.66
CA ASN A 94 -20.23 -21.45 7.14
C ASN A 94 -19.62 -22.35 6.04
N ARG A 95 -20.37 -22.64 4.97
CA ARG A 95 -19.96 -23.54 3.88
C ARG A 95 -19.20 -22.87 2.72
N TYR A 96 -19.10 -21.54 2.69
CA TYR A 96 -18.43 -20.86 1.59
C TYR A 96 -16.91 -20.78 1.76
N PRO A 97 -16.16 -20.63 0.64
CA PRO A 97 -14.71 -20.46 0.66
C PRO A 97 -14.27 -19.31 1.59
N ILE A 98 -13.09 -19.51 2.18
CA ILE A 98 -12.45 -18.55 3.08
C ILE A 98 -11.46 -17.73 2.26
N ASP A 99 -11.64 -16.41 2.25
CA ASP A 99 -10.75 -15.49 1.57
C ASP A 99 -9.99 -14.59 2.55
N VAL A 100 -8.74 -14.27 2.20
CA VAL A 100 -7.96 -13.26 2.93
C VAL A 100 -8.51 -11.88 2.62
N VAL A 101 -8.81 -11.12 3.67
CA VAL A 101 -9.25 -9.73 3.52
C VAL A 101 -8.08 -8.87 3.05
N LYS A 102 -8.21 -8.35 1.84
CA LYS A 102 -7.23 -7.50 1.16
C LYS A 102 -7.83 -6.13 0.88
N ILE A 103 -7.00 -5.11 1.01
CA ILE A 103 -7.34 -3.72 0.67
C ILE A 103 -6.83 -3.47 -0.75
N PRO A 104 -7.71 -3.06 -1.69
CA PRO A 104 -7.32 -2.82 -3.07
C PRO A 104 -6.37 -1.63 -3.14
N LEU A 105 -5.15 -1.87 -3.61
CA LEU A 105 -4.11 -0.85 -3.77
C LEU A 105 -3.57 -0.74 -5.18
N VAL A 106 -3.83 -1.74 -6.02
CA VAL A 106 -3.27 -1.83 -7.37
C VAL A 106 -3.64 -0.61 -8.21
N ALA A 107 -4.94 -0.38 -8.42
CA ALA A 107 -5.44 0.73 -9.21
C ALA A 107 -4.99 2.11 -8.68
N PRO A 108 -5.21 2.46 -7.39
CA PRO A 108 -4.87 3.80 -6.91
C PRO A 108 -3.35 4.07 -6.95
N LEU A 109 -2.51 3.08 -6.64
CA LEU A 109 -1.05 3.27 -6.71
C LEU A 109 -0.55 3.40 -8.13
N THR A 110 -1.10 2.62 -9.07
CA THR A 110 -0.74 2.73 -10.49
C THR A 110 -1.15 4.10 -11.04
N GLN A 111 -2.39 4.54 -10.78
CA GLN A 111 -2.86 5.83 -11.24
C GLN A 111 -2.02 6.98 -10.66
N ALA A 112 -1.77 6.99 -9.35
CA ALA A 112 -0.96 8.02 -8.71
C ALA A 112 0.46 8.08 -9.27
N PHE A 113 1.08 6.91 -9.51
CA PHE A 113 2.42 6.84 -10.08
C PHE A 113 2.48 7.38 -11.51
N GLU A 114 1.53 6.99 -12.37
CA GLU A 114 1.50 7.46 -13.76
C GLU A 114 1.24 8.97 -13.85
N THR A 115 0.34 9.50 -13.02
CA THR A 115 0.07 10.95 -12.95
C THR A 115 1.31 11.72 -12.53
N GLU A 116 1.98 11.33 -11.44
CA GLU A 116 3.19 12.00 -10.99
C GLU A 116 4.37 11.83 -11.97
N LYS A 117 4.50 10.66 -12.61
CA LYS A 117 5.50 10.44 -13.65
C LYS A 117 5.34 11.45 -14.79
N LYS A 118 4.13 11.62 -15.32
CA LYS A 118 3.85 12.58 -16.40
C LYS A 118 4.21 14.01 -15.95
N ARG A 119 3.73 14.41 -14.77
CA ARG A 119 4.04 15.73 -14.20
C ARG A 119 5.55 15.98 -14.06
N MET A 120 6.30 15.02 -13.52
CA MET A 120 7.75 15.15 -13.35
C MET A 120 8.46 15.27 -14.70
N LEU A 121 8.07 14.47 -15.70
CA LEU A 121 8.65 14.51 -17.05
C LEU A 121 8.38 15.83 -17.78
N GLU A 122 7.19 16.41 -17.62
CA GLU A 122 6.81 17.63 -18.33
C GLU A 122 7.33 18.89 -17.65
N GLN A 123 7.29 18.95 -16.31
CA GLN A 123 7.56 20.19 -15.57
C GLN A 123 8.98 20.25 -15.01
N GLU A 124 9.47 19.16 -14.43
CA GLU A 124 10.71 19.18 -13.65
C GLU A 124 11.91 18.71 -14.47
N MET A 125 11.74 17.70 -15.32
CA MET A 125 12.84 17.18 -16.14
C MET A 125 13.49 18.22 -17.05
N PRO A 126 12.76 19.09 -17.79
CA PRO A 126 13.39 20.09 -18.65
C PRO A 126 14.26 21.07 -17.86
N LYS A 127 13.81 21.47 -16.65
CA LYS A 127 14.56 22.36 -15.76
C LYS A 127 15.87 21.71 -15.31
N GLN A 128 15.81 20.44 -14.90
CA GLN A 128 16.99 19.69 -14.45
C GLN A 128 17.97 19.44 -15.60
N LEU A 129 17.47 19.11 -16.79
CA LEU A 129 18.30 18.93 -17.99
C LEU A 129 18.98 20.24 -18.41
N MET A 130 18.24 21.35 -18.43
CA MET A 130 18.80 22.67 -18.73
C MET A 130 19.90 23.06 -17.74
N TYR A 131 19.66 22.85 -16.44
CA TYR A 131 20.66 23.09 -15.41
C TYR A 131 21.91 22.23 -15.61
N ALA A 132 21.73 20.93 -15.86
CA ALA A 132 22.83 20.00 -16.09
C ALA A 132 23.65 20.39 -17.35
N LEU A 133 22.99 20.78 -18.44
CA LEU A 133 23.64 21.24 -19.67
C LEU A 133 24.44 22.51 -19.45
N LYS A 134 23.88 23.51 -18.77
CA LYS A 134 24.60 24.74 -18.41
C LYS A 134 25.85 24.45 -17.59
N GLN A 135 25.75 23.53 -16.63
CA GLN A 135 26.89 23.13 -15.81
C GLN A 135 27.97 22.39 -16.63
N GLN A 136 27.58 21.51 -17.56
CA GLN A 136 28.51 20.84 -18.47
C GLN A 136 29.26 21.84 -19.37
N LEU A 137 28.54 22.79 -19.96
CA LEU A 137 29.14 23.85 -20.79
C LEU A 137 30.11 24.72 -19.98
N ARG A 138 29.74 25.11 -18.75
CA ARG A 138 30.64 25.83 -17.85
C ARG A 138 31.94 25.07 -17.64
N LEU A 139 31.87 23.80 -17.27
CA LEU A 139 33.04 22.96 -17.02
C LEU A 139 33.94 22.79 -18.25
N TYR A 140 33.34 22.74 -19.45
CA TYR A 140 34.08 22.64 -20.70
C TYR A 140 34.81 23.94 -21.06
N LEU A 141 34.16 25.10 -20.84
CA LEU A 141 34.71 26.42 -21.16
C LEU A 141 35.69 26.96 -20.12
N THR A 142 35.59 26.52 -18.86
CA THR A 142 36.53 26.90 -17.79
C THR A 142 37.73 25.94 -17.67
N ARG A 143 37.81 24.94 -18.55
CA ARG A 143 38.99 24.09 -18.72
C ARG A 143 40.01 24.81 -19.59
#